data_AF-A0A2V8TI79-F1
#
_entry.id   AF-A0A2V8TI79-F1
#
_cell.length_a   1.000
_cell.length_b   1.000
_cell.length_c   1.000
_cell.angle_alpha   90.00
_cell.angle_beta   90.00
_cell.angle_gamma   90.00
#
_symmetry.space_group_name_H-M   'P 1'
#
loop_
_entity.id
_entity.type
_entity.pdbx_description
1 polymer ?
#
loop_
_entity_poly.entity_id
_entity_poly.type
_entity_poly.pdbx_seq_one_letter_code
_entity_poly.pdbx_strand_id
1 'polypeptide(L)' 'MRNLKMVVAYVGTRYAGWQLQPGRATIQGVLEERIGRMLQEKVRLAGAGR' A
#
# COMPACT_ATOMS: atom_id res chain seq x y z
N MET A 1 13.74 -12.35 -6.92
CA MET A 1 12.64 -11.59 -6.26
C MET A 1 11.57 -12.57 -5.83
N ARG A 2 11.06 -12.44 -4.60
CA ARG A 2 10.04 -13.35 -4.05
C ARG A 2 8.68 -12.63 -4.06
N ASN A 3 7.68 -13.27 -4.65
CA ASN A 3 6.31 -12.74 -4.65
C ASN A 3 5.56 -13.24 -3.43
N LEU A 4 4.98 -12.31 -2.67
CA LEU A 4 4.21 -12.60 -1.46
C LEU A 4 2.78 -12.09 -1.65
N LYS A 5 1.80 -12.92 -1.29
CA LYS A 5 0.40 -12.52 -1.18
C LYS A 5 0.12 -12.10 0.25
N MET A 6 -0.56 -10.96 0.42
CA MET A 6 -1.04 -10.49 1.72
C MET A 6 -2.55 -10.27 1.64
N VAL A 7 -3.25 -10.53 2.74
CA VAL A 7 -4.65 -10.14 2.93
C VAL A 7 -4.65 -9.02 3.95
N VAL A 8 -5.31 -7.91 3.63
CA VAL A 8 -5.33 -6.71 4.47
C VAL A 8 -6.76 -6.26 4.73
N ALA A 9 -6.99 -5.71 5.91
CA ALA A 9 -8.23 -5.04 6.29
C ALA A 9 -7.90 -3.65 6.81
N TYR A 10 -8.73 -2.66 6.48
CA TYR A 10 -8.51 -1.27 6.86
C TYR A 10 -9.83 -0.52 6.99
N VAL A 11 -9.84 0.53 7.82
CA VAL A 11 -10.92 1.51 7.86
C VAL A 11 -10.62 2.63 6.87
N GLY A 12 -11.38 2.71 5.78
CA GLY A 12 -11.09 3.60 4.66
C GLY A 12 -11.37 5.09 4.91
N THR A 13 -12.04 5.47 6.00
CA THR A 13 -12.60 6.83 6.18
C THR A 13 -11.57 7.97 6.21
N ARG A 14 -10.30 7.68 6.51
CA ARG A 14 -9.20 8.69 6.55
C ARG A 14 -8.30 8.65 5.32
N TYR A 15 -8.62 7.82 4.33
CA TYR A 15 -7.79 7.59 3.17
C TYR A 15 -8.59 7.89 1.90
N ALA A 16 -7.92 8.38 0.87
CA ALA A 16 -8.48 8.56 -0.46
C ALA A 16 -8.56 7.22 -1.21
N GLY A 17 -9.04 6.15 -0.56
CA GLY A 17 -9.13 4.82 -1.15
C GLY A 17 -7.81 4.06 -1.24
N TRP A 18 -7.80 3.02 -2.08
CA TRP A 18 -6.68 2.09 -2.23
C TRP A 18 -5.51 2.69 -3.01
N GLN A 19 -5.79 3.08 -4.27
CA GLN A 19 -4.78 3.49 -5.24
C GLN A 19 -4.08 4.79 -4.85
N LEU A 20 -2.77 4.86 -5.07
CA LEU A 20 -1.98 6.09 -4.96
C LEU A 20 -2.60 7.25 -5.75
N GLN A 21 -2.67 8.41 -5.10
CA GLN A 21 -3.15 9.66 -5.67
C GLN A 21 -2.24 10.82 -5.23
N PRO A 22 -1.94 11.79 -6.11
CA PRO A 22 -1.09 12.92 -5.77
C PRO A 22 -1.60 13.71 -4.56
N GLY A 23 -0.72 13.96 -3.57
CA GLY A 23 -1.03 14.80 -2.40
C GLY A 23 -2.09 14.23 -1.45
N ARG A 24 -2.49 12.96 -1.59
CA ARG A 24 -3.51 12.32 -0.74
C ARG A 24 -2.95 11.08 -0.05
N ALA A 25 -3.34 10.87 1.20
CA ALA A 25 -3.06 9.62 1.91
C ALA A 25 -3.92 8.48 1.34
N THR A 26 -3.30 7.37 0.97
CA THR A 26 -3.97 6.20 0.36
C THR A 26 -3.45 4.93 1.01
N ILE A 27 -4.22 3.84 0.95
CA ILE A 27 -3.83 2.58 1.59
C ILE A 27 -2.58 2.01 0.93
N GLN A 28 -2.50 2.01 -0.41
CA GLN A 28 -1.32 1.55 -1.14
C GLN A 28 -0.08 2.33 -0.72
N GLY A 29 -0.15 3.66 -0.64
CA GLY A 29 1.00 4.50 -0.28
C GLY A 29 1.50 4.24 1.13
N VAL A 30 0.60 4.09 2.10
CA VAL A 30 0.97 3.78 3.49
C VAL A 30 1.63 2.40 3.58
N LEU A 31 1.06 1.38 2.92
CA LEU A 31 1.64 0.04 2.95
C LEU A 31 3.01 -0.01 2.25
N GLU A 32 3.15 0.61 1.08
CA GLU A 32 4.43 0.69 0.36
C GLU A 32 5.50 1.41 1.19
N GLU A 33 5.17 2.52 1.85
CA GLU A 33 6.09 3.26 2.74
C GLU A 33 6.55 2.39 3.91
N ARG A 34 5.62 1.72 4.60
CA ARG A 34 5.92 0.95 5.82
C ARG A 34 6.69 -0.33 5.50
N ILE A 35 6.28 -1.06 4.49
CA ILE A 35 6.99 -2.27 4.06
C ILE A 35 8.37 -1.89 3.51
N GLY A 36 8.46 -0.82 2.72
CA GLY A 36 9.75 -0.35 2.21
C GLY A 36 10.74 0.04 3.31
N ARG A 37 10.24 0.64 4.42
CA ARG A 37 11.07 0.87 5.61
C ARG A 37 11.53 -0.42 6.29
N MET A 38 10.68 -1.44 6.37
CA MET A 38 11.04 -2.72 6.98
C MET A 38 12.07 -3.49 6.14
N LEU A 39 11.93 -3.44 4.83
CA LEU A 39 12.79 -4.15 3.89
C LEU A 39 14.03 -3.34 3.44
N GLN A 40 14.09 -2.05 3.80
CA GLN A 40 15.13 -1.11 3.35
C GLN A 40 15.23 -0.98 1.82
N GLU A 41 14.09 -1.14 1.13
CA GLU A 41 14.01 -1.05 -0.33
C GLU A 41 12.69 -0.42 -0.80
N LYS A 42 12.63 0.02 -2.07
CA LYS A 42 11.37 0.50 -2.65
C LYS A 42 10.50 -0.69 -3.03
N VAL A 43 9.26 -0.70 -2.53
CA VAL A 43 8.29 -1.77 -2.79
C VAL A 43 7.13 -1.23 -3.61
N ARG A 44 6.62 -2.06 -4.53
CA ARG A 44 5.39 -1.80 -5.28
C ARG A 44 4.37 -2.88 -4.99
N LEU A 45 3.17 -2.49 -4.60
CA LEU A 45 2.06 -3.40 -4.35
C LEU A 45 1.13 -3.47 -5.57
N ALA A 46 0.69 -4.69 -5.90
CA ALA A 46 -0.40 -4.94 -6.81
C ALA A 46 -1.68 -5.17 -6.00
N GLY A 47 -2.72 -4.37 -6.26
CA GLY A 47 -4.05 -4.57 -5.67
C GLY A 47 -4.83 -5.65 -6.42
N ALA A 48 -5.64 -6.42 -5.70
CA ALA A 48 -6.57 -7.38 -6.30
C ALA A 48 -7.89 -6.74 -6.80
N GLY A 49 -8.11 -5.46 -6.50
CA GLY A 49 -9.29 -4.67 -6.86
C GLY A 49 -8.98 -3.16 -6.88
N ARG A 50 -9.97 -2.32 -7.22
CA ARG A 50 -9.85 -0.85 -7.29
C ARG A 50 -10.68 -0.17 -6.22
#